data_AF-A0A651F5A9-F1
#
_entry.id   AF-A0A651F5A9-F1
#
_cell.length_a   1.000
_cell.length_b   1.000
_cell.length_c   1.000
_cell.angle_alpha   90.00
_cell.angle_beta   90.00
_cell.angle_gamma   90.00
#
_symmetry.space_group_name_H-M   'P 1'
#
loop_
_entity.id
_entity.type
_entity.pdbx_description
1 polymer ?
#
loop_
_entity_poly.entity_id
_entity_poly.type
_entity_poly.pdbx_seq_one_letter_code
_entity_poly.pdbx_strand_id
1 'polypeptide(L)'
;MTDMKHNGHDHDTPNAGWGASREDVLIGRIVDGEASQRDFEDLERLGAHDADVWRRLAHAQRAHARLERAVEDRIALAELIDLPRGHRLGGGGVIARIGLFSGWAAAAALGIALLVQWPSPGIPAPGSATGYGIASTGAASAPRVELASFGPLLTTASPDEAYQQYLLAGLAEGRVIAEMPVQFVELREVPNSDVREVYLVRQTLERVPATEIWVPDLRIDDAGNLHSVPVRLREGAQEMAL
;
A
#
# COMPACT_ATOMS: atom_id res chain seq x y z
N MET A 1 39.12 36.49 -39.30
CA MET A 1 38.31 35.64 -40.19
C MET A 1 38.39 34.25 -39.61
N THR A 2 37.64 34.05 -38.53
CA THR A 2 37.83 32.95 -37.58
C THR A 2 36.48 32.27 -37.48
N ASP A 3 36.43 31.07 -38.02
CA ASP A 3 35.25 30.26 -38.21
C ASP A 3 34.80 29.70 -36.84
N MET A 4 33.76 30.31 -36.27
CA MET A 4 33.12 29.87 -35.03
C MET A 4 32.29 28.63 -35.35
N LYS A 5 32.91 27.45 -35.24
CA LYS A 5 32.18 26.18 -35.21
C LYS A 5 31.26 26.17 -34.01
N HIS A 6 29.98 26.40 -34.28
CA HIS A 6 28.87 26.19 -33.36
C HIS A 6 28.82 24.68 -33.04
N ASN A 7 29.48 24.27 -31.95
CA ASN A 7 29.21 22.99 -31.32
C ASN A 7 27.80 23.10 -30.72
N GLY A 8 26.79 22.79 -31.54
CA GLY A 8 25.45 22.48 -31.09
C GLY A 8 25.51 21.22 -30.23
N HIS A 9 25.85 21.39 -28.95
CA HIS A 9 25.32 20.51 -27.93
C HIS A 9 23.82 20.81 -27.89
N ASP A 10 23.06 20.01 -28.62
CA ASP A 10 21.62 19.88 -28.43
C ASP A 10 21.42 19.46 -26.98
N HIS A 11 21.24 20.47 -26.13
CA HIS A 11 20.79 20.30 -24.77
C HIS A 11 19.44 19.61 -24.84
N ASP A 12 19.45 18.34 -24.44
CA ASP A 12 18.39 17.62 -23.76
C ASP A 12 17.20 18.52 -23.48
N THR A 13 16.26 18.56 -24.42
CA THR A 13 14.89 18.91 -24.06
C THR A 13 14.47 17.87 -23.02
N PRO A 14 14.17 18.25 -21.76
CA PRO A 14 13.69 17.31 -20.77
C PRO A 14 12.33 16.79 -21.25
N ASN A 15 12.35 15.65 -21.93
CA ASN A 15 11.19 15.09 -22.61
C ASN A 15 10.27 14.43 -21.58
N ALA A 16 9.06 14.95 -21.44
CA ALA A 16 7.94 14.25 -20.83
C ALA A 16 7.60 13.01 -21.68
N GLY A 17 7.57 11.78 -21.18
CA GLY A 17 7.90 11.32 -19.84
C GLY A 17 8.03 9.79 -19.81
N TRP A 18 9.05 9.31 -19.11
CA TRP A 18 9.23 7.94 -18.57
C TRP A 18 9.02 6.73 -19.51
N GLY A 19 9.01 6.91 -20.82
CA GLY A 19 9.11 5.78 -21.74
C GLY A 19 10.53 5.21 -21.69
N ALA A 20 10.68 3.96 -21.24
CA ALA A 20 11.94 3.24 -21.38
C ALA A 20 12.37 3.32 -22.85
N SER A 21 13.61 3.75 -23.11
CA SER A 21 14.09 3.81 -24.49
C SER A 21 14.04 2.39 -25.08
N ARG A 22 13.89 2.27 -26.40
CA ARG A 22 13.90 0.94 -27.05
C ARG A 22 15.17 0.15 -26.67
N GLU A 23 16.27 0.84 -26.48
CA GLU A 23 17.52 0.27 -26.00
C GLU A 23 17.39 -0.28 -24.57
N ASP A 24 16.83 0.48 -23.64
CA ASP A 24 16.62 0.04 -22.25
C ASP A 24 15.72 -1.21 -22.19
N VAL A 25 14.70 -1.29 -23.06
CA VAL A 25 13.83 -2.46 -23.17
C VAL A 25 14.62 -3.69 -23.68
N LEU A 26 15.49 -3.52 -24.67
CA LEU A 26 16.34 -4.61 -25.16
C LEU A 26 17.35 -5.07 -24.11
N ILE A 27 18.02 -4.13 -23.43
CA ILE A 27 18.95 -4.42 -22.34
C ILE A 27 18.24 -5.16 -21.21
N GLY A 28 17.05 -4.70 -20.79
CA GLY A 28 16.23 -5.35 -19.78
C GLY A 28 15.92 -6.81 -20.14
N ARG A 29 15.36 -7.05 -21.34
CA ARG A 29 15.04 -8.41 -21.80
C ARG A 29 16.25 -9.33 -21.90
N ILE A 30 17.43 -8.82 -22.27
CA ILE A 30 18.68 -9.61 -22.31
C ILE A 30 19.14 -9.97 -20.90
N VAL A 31 19.07 -9.01 -19.96
CA VAL A 31 19.44 -9.23 -18.56
C VAL A 31 18.50 -10.23 -17.89
N ASP A 32 17.20 -10.16 -18.17
CA ASP A 32 16.19 -11.06 -17.62
C ASP A 32 16.17 -12.45 -18.29
N GLY A 33 16.97 -12.67 -19.34
CA GLY A 33 17.03 -13.94 -20.07
C GLY A 33 15.85 -14.20 -21.01
N GLU A 34 15.05 -13.18 -21.32
CA GLU A 34 13.87 -13.24 -22.19
C GLU A 34 14.12 -12.77 -23.63
N ALA A 35 15.38 -12.43 -23.95
CA ALA A 35 15.76 -11.95 -25.26
C ALA A 35 15.76 -13.09 -26.30
N SER A 36 15.14 -12.82 -27.44
CA SER A 36 15.20 -13.67 -28.63
C SER A 36 16.46 -13.39 -29.44
N GLN A 37 16.80 -14.27 -30.38
CA GLN A 37 17.92 -14.05 -31.32
C GLN A 37 17.83 -12.70 -32.05
N ARG A 38 16.61 -12.27 -32.41
CA ARG A 38 16.37 -10.99 -33.08
C ARG A 38 16.70 -9.79 -32.18
N ASP A 39 16.47 -9.91 -30.88
CA ASP A 39 16.78 -8.84 -29.92
C ASP A 39 18.30 -8.65 -29.79
N PHE A 40 19.07 -9.75 -29.83
CA PHE A 40 20.53 -9.70 -29.87
C PHE A 40 21.05 -9.03 -31.15
N GLU A 41 20.50 -9.35 -32.32
CA GLU A 41 20.86 -8.70 -33.59
C GLU A 41 20.52 -7.20 -33.60
N ASP A 42 19.38 -6.83 -33.02
CA ASP A 42 18.98 -5.43 -32.90
C ASP A 42 19.89 -4.65 -31.93
N LEU A 43 20.29 -5.25 -30.81
CA LEU A 43 21.27 -4.65 -29.89
C LEU A 43 22.65 -4.54 -30.55
N GLU A 44 23.09 -5.55 -31.29
CA GLU A 44 24.37 -5.51 -32.02
C GLU A 44 24.39 -4.38 -33.04
N ARG A 45 23.29 -4.18 -33.77
CA ARG A 45 23.15 -3.06 -34.70
C ARG A 45 23.23 -1.71 -33.98
N LEU A 46 22.59 -1.58 -32.82
CA LEU A 46 22.71 -0.36 -32.00
C LEU A 46 24.15 -0.16 -31.50
N GLY A 47 24.79 -1.23 -31.02
CA GLY A 47 26.16 -1.24 -30.52
C GLY A 47 27.23 -0.93 -31.58
N ALA A 48 26.95 -1.23 -32.85
CA ALA A 48 27.80 -0.86 -33.97
C ALA A 48 27.82 0.67 -34.23
N HIS A 49 26.74 1.36 -33.87
CA HIS A 49 26.62 2.81 -33.98
C HIS A 49 27.02 3.53 -32.69
N ASP A 50 26.76 2.94 -31.53
CA ASP A 50 27.06 3.50 -30.22
C ASP A 50 27.70 2.45 -29.28
N ALA A 51 28.98 2.63 -28.99
CA ALA A 51 29.71 1.74 -28.10
C ALA A 51 29.25 1.82 -26.63
N ASP A 52 28.56 2.91 -26.23
CA ASP A 52 28.09 3.09 -24.86
C ASP A 52 26.94 2.15 -24.51
N VAL A 53 26.24 1.60 -25.51
CA VAL A 53 25.21 0.55 -25.34
C VAL A 53 25.82 -0.69 -24.66
N TRP A 54 27.00 -1.13 -25.11
CA TRP A 54 27.68 -2.29 -24.51
C TRP A 54 28.12 -2.03 -23.07
N ARG A 55 28.56 -0.80 -22.77
CA ARG A 55 28.89 -0.40 -21.41
C ARG A 55 27.66 -0.43 -20.51
N ARG A 56 26.50 0.04 -21.00
CA ARG A 56 25.23 -0.01 -20.28
C ARG A 56 24.75 -1.44 -20.04
N LEU A 57 24.81 -2.32 -21.04
CA LEU A 57 24.51 -3.74 -20.86
C LEU A 57 25.40 -4.39 -19.79
N ALA A 58 26.73 -4.17 -19.86
CA ALA A 58 27.66 -4.72 -18.88
C ALA A 58 27.39 -4.19 -17.45
N HIS A 59 26.99 -2.93 -17.32
CA HIS A 59 26.55 -2.36 -16.04
C HIS A 59 25.27 -3.01 -15.52
N ALA A 60 24.27 -3.19 -16.39
CA ALA A 60 23.01 -3.83 -16.03
C ALA A 60 23.21 -5.29 -15.58
N GLN A 61 24.02 -6.08 -16.31
CA GLN A 61 24.37 -7.45 -15.92
C GLN A 61 25.08 -7.52 -14.56
N ARG A 62 26.01 -6.60 -14.28
CA ARG A 62 26.67 -6.53 -12.96
C ARG A 62 25.70 -6.14 -11.84
N ALA A 63 24.75 -5.24 -12.11
CA ALA A 63 23.74 -4.85 -11.14
C ALA A 63 22.80 -6.02 -10.83
N HIS A 64 22.35 -6.74 -11.85
CA HIS A 64 21.52 -7.94 -11.72
C HIS A 64 22.22 -9.02 -10.87
N ALA A 65 23.46 -9.39 -11.21
CA ALA A 65 24.22 -10.39 -10.45
C ALA A 65 24.46 -10.00 -8.98
N ARG A 66 24.54 -8.70 -8.67
CA ARG A 66 24.64 -8.22 -7.28
C ARG A 66 23.31 -8.34 -6.54
N LEU A 67 22.20 -8.06 -7.23
CA LEU A 67 20.85 -8.19 -6.66
C LEU A 67 20.53 -9.66 -6.38
N GLU A 68 20.79 -10.56 -7.34
CA GLU A 68 20.62 -12.01 -7.17
C GLU A 68 21.36 -12.51 -5.93
N ARG A 69 22.66 -12.21 -5.82
CA ARG A 69 23.46 -12.59 -4.64
C ARG A 69 22.89 -12.02 -3.35
N ALA A 70 22.49 -10.75 -3.34
CA ALA A 70 21.90 -10.13 -2.14
C ALA A 70 20.58 -10.78 -1.73
N VAL A 71 19.75 -11.21 -2.70
CA VAL A 71 18.51 -11.95 -2.44
C VAL A 71 18.83 -13.35 -1.90
N GLU A 72 19.77 -14.07 -2.50
CA GLU A 72 20.23 -15.37 -2.01
C GLU A 72 20.74 -15.29 -0.56
N ASP A 73 21.58 -14.29 -0.24
CA ASP A 73 22.08 -14.07 1.12
C ASP A 73 20.93 -13.84 2.11
N ARG A 74 19.87 -13.13 1.70
CA ARG A 74 18.69 -12.86 2.54
C ARG A 74 17.80 -14.09 2.70
N ILE A 75 17.65 -14.91 1.66
CA ILE A 75 16.96 -16.20 1.74
C ILE A 75 17.70 -17.12 2.70
N ALA A 76 19.03 -17.22 2.59
CA ALA A 76 19.84 -18.02 3.49
C ALA A 76 19.69 -17.57 4.95
N LEU A 77 19.63 -16.26 5.21
CA LEU A 77 19.35 -15.73 6.55
C LEU A 77 17.93 -16.09 7.03
N ALA A 78 16.93 -15.98 6.17
CA ALA A 78 15.55 -16.35 6.49
C ALA A 78 15.42 -17.85 6.83
N GLU A 79 16.17 -18.71 6.16
CA GLU A 79 16.22 -20.15 6.45
C GLU A 79 16.87 -20.47 7.82
N LEU A 80 17.74 -19.59 8.32
CA LEU A 80 18.35 -19.73 9.66
C LEU A 80 17.41 -19.30 10.80
N ILE A 81 16.38 -18.51 10.51
CA ILE A 81 15.38 -18.14 11.51
C ILE A 81 14.46 -19.34 11.72
N ASP A 82 14.82 -20.17 12.70
CA ASP A 82 13.92 -21.17 13.25
C ASP A 82 12.71 -20.42 13.83
N LEU A 83 11.61 -20.41 13.08
CA LEU A 83 10.34 -19.97 13.64
C LEU A 83 10.06 -20.86 14.86
N PRO A 84 9.57 -20.28 15.97
CA PRO A 84 9.16 -21.06 17.12
C PRO A 84 8.31 -22.21 16.59
N ARG A 85 8.82 -23.44 16.73
CA ARG A 85 8.09 -24.63 16.35
C ARG A 85 6.95 -24.75 17.36
N GLY A 86 5.89 -23.97 17.14
CA GLY A 86 4.60 -24.18 17.74
C GLY A 86 4.36 -25.66 17.59
N HIS A 87 4.21 -26.34 18.72
CA HIS A 87 4.23 -27.79 18.81
C HIS A 87 3.41 -28.34 17.65
N ARG A 88 4.04 -29.18 16.82
CA ARG A 88 3.44 -29.72 15.60
C ARG A 88 2.10 -30.36 15.97
N LEU A 89 1.02 -29.60 15.83
CA LEU A 89 -0.33 -30.12 15.78
C LEU A 89 -0.33 -31.05 14.57
N GLY A 90 -0.47 -32.34 14.83
CA GLY A 90 -0.35 -33.37 13.81
C GLY A 90 -1.30 -33.08 12.63
N GLY A 91 -0.78 -33.25 11.40
CA GLY A 91 -1.61 -33.66 10.27
C GLY A 91 -2.51 -32.63 9.58
N GLY A 92 -2.29 -31.32 9.71
CA GLY A 92 -3.03 -30.32 8.93
C GLY A 92 -2.31 -29.95 7.62
N GLY A 93 -2.74 -30.51 6.48
CA GLY A 93 -2.17 -30.25 5.15
C GLY A 93 -2.24 -28.79 4.67
N VAL A 94 -1.72 -28.53 3.47
CA VAL A 94 -1.60 -27.23 2.77
C VAL A 94 -2.80 -26.27 2.93
N ILE A 95 -4.01 -26.81 3.14
CA ILE A 95 -5.25 -26.09 3.44
C ILE A 95 -5.15 -25.19 4.68
N ALA A 96 -4.38 -25.58 5.71
CA ALA A 96 -4.20 -24.75 6.92
C ALA A 96 -3.41 -23.45 6.65
N ARG A 97 -2.52 -23.44 5.64
CA ARG A 97 -1.79 -22.22 5.25
C ARG A 97 -2.66 -21.24 4.46
N ILE A 98 -3.67 -21.72 3.73
CA ILE A 98 -4.65 -20.88 3.04
C ILE A 98 -5.53 -20.13 4.06
N GLY A 99 -5.73 -20.70 5.25
CA GLY A 99 -6.45 -20.06 6.35
C GLY A 99 -5.82 -18.76 6.86
N LEU A 100 -4.52 -18.54 6.67
CA LEU A 100 -3.87 -17.28 7.07
C LEU A 100 -4.22 -16.12 6.11
N PHE A 101 -4.60 -16.43 4.87
CA PHE A 101 -5.04 -15.42 3.88
C PHE A 101 -6.56 -15.29 3.79
N SER A 102 -7.34 -16.20 4.39
CA SER A 102 -8.81 -16.12 4.37
C SER A 102 -9.37 -14.99 5.25
N GLY A 103 -8.58 -14.47 6.21
CA GLY A 103 -8.96 -13.32 7.02
C GLY A 103 -9.25 -12.07 6.19
N TRP A 104 -8.48 -11.84 5.12
CA TRP A 104 -8.70 -10.72 4.20
C TRP A 104 -9.95 -10.94 3.34
N ALA A 105 -10.21 -12.17 2.92
CA ALA A 105 -11.42 -12.51 2.16
C ALA A 105 -12.69 -12.32 3.00
N ALA A 106 -12.65 -12.67 4.29
CA ALA A 106 -13.76 -12.42 5.22
C ALA A 106 -13.98 -10.92 5.46
N ALA A 107 -12.90 -10.14 5.62
CA ALA A 107 -12.99 -8.69 5.74
C ALA A 107 -13.57 -8.03 4.49
N ALA A 108 -13.15 -8.47 3.29
CA ALA A 108 -13.70 -7.99 2.02
C ALA A 108 -15.18 -8.34 1.87
N ALA A 109 -15.59 -9.56 2.23
CA ALA A 109 -16.99 -9.98 2.18
C ALA A 109 -17.88 -9.18 3.15
N LEU A 110 -17.39 -8.88 4.36
CA LEU A 110 -18.08 -8.00 5.31
C LEU A 110 -18.17 -6.56 4.81
N GLY A 111 -17.12 -6.05 4.16
CA GLY A 111 -17.13 -4.72 3.54
C GLY A 111 -18.19 -4.61 2.44
N ILE A 112 -18.30 -5.62 1.57
CA ILE A 112 -19.32 -5.67 0.51
C ILE A 112 -20.72 -5.77 1.11
N ALA A 113 -20.92 -6.62 2.12
CA ALA A 113 -22.22 -6.77 2.78
C ALA A 113 -22.68 -5.47 3.45
N LEU A 114 -21.77 -4.72 4.09
CA LEU A 114 -22.08 -3.41 4.68
C LEU A 114 -22.45 -2.37 3.62
N LEU A 115 -21.75 -2.38 2.48
CA LEU A 115 -22.01 -1.46 1.36
C LEU A 115 -23.37 -1.71 0.70
N VAL A 116 -23.79 -2.96 0.58
CA VAL A 116 -25.10 -3.33 0.02
C VAL A 116 -26.24 -3.04 1.00
N GLN A 117 -25.97 -3.07 2.31
CA GLN A 117 -26.98 -2.88 3.34
C GLN A 117 -27.16 -1.41 3.77
N TRP A 118 -26.30 -0.49 3.30
CA TRP A 118 -26.56 0.94 3.49
C TRP A 118 -27.81 1.33 2.69
N PRO A 119 -28.91 1.74 3.34
CA PRO A 119 -30.07 2.24 2.61
C PRO A 119 -29.61 3.45 1.79
N SER A 120 -29.61 3.32 0.46
CA SER A 120 -29.34 4.44 -0.43
C SER A 120 -30.17 5.63 0.05
N PRO A 121 -29.55 6.75 0.45
CA PRO A 121 -30.28 7.96 0.76
C PRO A 121 -31.09 8.28 -0.48
N GLY A 122 -32.42 8.11 -0.37
CA GLY A 122 -33.33 8.15 -1.49
C GLY A 122 -33.05 9.38 -2.32
N ILE A 123 -32.78 9.20 -3.61
CA ILE A 123 -32.81 10.27 -4.60
C ILE A 123 -34.16 10.96 -4.39
N PRO A 124 -34.20 12.22 -3.90
CA PRO A 124 -35.46 12.90 -3.70
C PRO A 124 -36.11 13.04 -5.07
N ALA A 125 -37.29 12.42 -5.23
CA ALA A 125 -38.11 12.60 -6.41
C ALA A 125 -38.32 14.11 -6.63
N PRO A 126 -38.00 14.66 -7.81
CA PRO A 126 -38.20 16.07 -8.09
C PRO A 126 -39.69 16.33 -8.23
N GLY A 127 -40.30 16.86 -7.16
CA GLY A 127 -41.67 17.36 -7.25
C GLY A 127 -42.41 17.36 -5.92
N SER A 128 -42.24 18.44 -5.15
CA SER A 128 -43.31 19.06 -4.35
C SER A 128 -42.76 20.33 -3.70
N ALA A 129 -42.82 21.41 -4.47
CA ALA A 129 -42.65 22.76 -3.96
C ALA A 129 -43.92 23.19 -3.24
N THR A 130 -43.95 23.17 -1.90
CA THR A 130 -44.80 24.07 -1.09
C THR A 130 -44.45 23.96 0.39
N GLY A 131 -44.12 25.08 1.04
CA GLY A 131 -44.16 25.15 2.50
C GLY A 131 -43.02 25.91 3.15
N TYR A 132 -42.99 27.23 2.93
CA TYR A 132 -42.34 28.17 3.85
C TYR A 132 -43.05 28.05 5.21
N GLY A 133 -42.31 27.72 6.27
CA GLY A 133 -42.84 27.56 7.62
C GLY A 133 -41.76 27.77 8.67
N ILE A 134 -41.31 29.00 8.82
CA ILE A 134 -40.51 29.43 9.97
C ILE A 134 -41.48 29.58 11.16
N ALA A 135 -41.37 28.70 12.15
CA ALA A 135 -41.81 28.95 13.52
C ALA A 135 -41.10 28.00 14.49
N SER A 136 -40.05 28.47 15.15
CA SER A 136 -39.52 27.84 16.36
C SER A 136 -39.50 28.86 17.49
N THR A 137 -40.60 28.93 18.23
CA THR A 137 -40.70 29.57 19.53
C THR A 137 -40.87 28.49 20.60
N GLY A 138 -39.82 28.33 21.41
CA GLY A 138 -39.81 27.91 22.81
C GLY A 138 -40.58 26.68 23.27
N ALA A 139 -39.85 25.64 23.71
CA ALA A 139 -40.24 24.84 24.88
C ALA A 139 -39.07 24.01 25.44
N ALA A 140 -38.86 24.18 26.75
CA ALA A 140 -38.33 23.24 27.73
C ALA A 140 -36.94 22.60 27.53
N SER A 141 -36.00 23.12 28.32
CA SER A 141 -34.66 22.62 28.58
C SER A 141 -34.68 21.22 29.20
N ALA A 142 -34.35 20.20 28.40
CA ALA A 142 -33.69 18.99 28.88
C ALA A 142 -32.17 19.20 28.78
N PRO A 143 -31.34 18.63 29.67
CA PRO A 143 -29.89 18.67 29.53
C PRO A 143 -29.51 17.89 28.28
N ARG A 144 -29.39 18.60 27.16
CA ARG A 144 -28.69 18.10 25.98
C ARG A 144 -27.25 17.93 26.43
N VAL A 145 -26.75 16.70 26.37
CA VAL A 145 -25.33 16.46 26.23
C VAL A 145 -24.94 17.23 24.97
N GLU A 146 -24.33 18.40 25.16
CA GLU A 146 -23.62 19.11 24.09
C GLU A 146 -22.49 18.18 23.69
N LEU A 147 -22.80 17.27 22.77
CA LEU A 147 -21.82 16.65 21.91
C LEU A 147 -21.16 17.84 21.22
N ALA A 148 -20.00 18.26 21.75
CA ALA A 148 -19.26 19.41 21.29
C ALA A 148 -19.27 19.35 19.77
N SER A 149 -19.97 20.32 19.20
CA SER A 149 -20.23 20.42 17.78
C SER A 149 -18.87 20.37 17.09
N PHE A 150 -18.52 19.22 16.51
CA PHE A 150 -17.51 19.17 15.46
C PHE A 150 -18.06 20.09 14.39
N GLY A 151 -17.55 21.32 14.37
CA GLY A 151 -18.18 22.43 13.68
C GLY A 151 -18.38 22.15 12.18
N PRO A 152 -19.15 23.01 11.49
CA PRO A 152 -19.48 22.87 10.06
C PRO A 152 -18.27 23.03 9.10
N LEU A 153 -17.04 22.87 9.57
CA LEU A 153 -15.81 23.00 8.80
C LEU A 153 -15.47 21.78 7.94
N LEU A 154 -16.20 20.67 8.06
CA LEU A 154 -15.93 19.45 7.29
C LEU A 154 -16.73 19.33 5.99
N THR A 155 -17.63 20.26 5.66
CA THR A 155 -18.49 20.11 4.47
C THR A 155 -17.82 20.50 3.16
N THR A 156 -16.60 21.04 3.19
CA THR A 156 -15.88 21.47 1.97
C THR A 156 -14.46 20.91 1.84
N ALA A 157 -13.94 20.19 2.84
CA ALA A 157 -12.59 19.65 2.75
C ALA A 157 -12.57 18.46 1.78
N SER A 158 -11.64 18.47 0.83
CA SER A 158 -11.39 17.29 0.01
C SER A 158 -10.89 16.12 0.91
N PRO A 159 -11.08 14.86 0.51
CA PRO A 159 -10.59 13.72 1.29
C PRO A 159 -9.09 13.80 1.61
N ASP A 160 -8.28 14.34 0.68
CA ASP A 160 -6.86 14.57 0.87
C ASP A 160 -6.59 15.64 1.93
N GLU A 161 -7.34 16.75 1.92
CA GLU A 161 -7.22 17.79 2.95
C GLU A 161 -7.62 17.27 4.33
N ALA A 162 -8.68 16.48 4.43
CA ALA A 162 -9.10 15.85 5.68
C ALA A 162 -8.03 14.90 6.22
N TYR A 163 -7.40 14.12 5.34
CA TYR A 163 -6.29 13.24 5.71
C TYR A 163 -5.03 14.01 6.14
N GLN A 164 -4.67 15.08 5.42
CA GLN A 164 -3.55 15.93 5.81
C GLN A 164 -3.80 16.63 7.16
N GLN A 165 -5.02 17.08 7.41
CA GLN A 165 -5.40 17.62 8.72
C GLN A 165 -5.29 16.57 9.82
N TYR A 166 -5.70 15.33 9.55
CA TYR A 166 -5.52 14.21 10.48
C TYR A 166 -4.04 13.96 10.80
N LEU A 167 -3.17 13.91 9.80
CA LEU A 167 -1.73 13.70 9.99
C LEU A 167 -1.11 14.83 10.81
N LEU A 168 -1.42 16.09 10.49
CA LEU A 168 -0.90 17.25 11.19
C LEU A 168 -1.35 17.28 12.65
N ALA A 169 -2.65 17.03 12.91
CA ALA A 169 -3.17 16.94 14.26
C ALA A 169 -2.55 15.77 15.05
N GLY A 170 -2.47 14.60 14.43
CA GLY A 170 -1.88 13.40 15.03
C GLY A 170 -0.39 13.54 15.32
N LEU A 171 0.37 14.20 14.46
CA LEU A 171 1.79 14.52 14.68
C LEU A 171 1.96 15.52 15.83
N ALA A 172 1.14 16.56 15.88
CA ALA A 172 1.16 17.54 16.97
C ALA A 172 0.83 16.92 18.33
N GLU A 173 -0.07 15.93 18.37
CA GLU A 173 -0.41 15.16 19.57
C GLU A 173 0.62 14.05 19.88
N GLY A 174 1.58 13.77 18.99
CA GLY A 174 2.48 12.64 19.09
C GLY A 174 1.77 11.28 19.03
N ARG A 175 0.57 11.24 18.43
CA ARG A 175 -0.18 10.01 18.14
C ARG A 175 0.30 9.39 16.83
N VAL A 176 0.54 10.19 15.80
CA VAL A 176 1.12 9.72 14.53
C VAL A 176 2.64 9.75 14.65
N ILE A 177 3.29 8.63 14.35
CA ILE A 177 4.75 8.51 14.32
C ILE A 177 5.27 8.88 12.94
N ALA A 178 4.68 8.28 11.90
CA ALA A 178 5.10 8.46 10.51
C ALA A 178 3.99 8.05 9.55
N GLU A 179 4.03 8.60 8.34
CA GLU A 179 3.34 8.06 7.18
C GLU A 179 4.24 7.02 6.51
N MET A 180 3.71 5.84 6.23
CA MET A 180 4.43 4.80 5.50
C MET A 180 4.33 5.07 3.99
N PRO A 181 5.30 4.62 3.18
CA PRO A 181 5.25 4.79 1.73
C PRO A 181 3.93 4.28 1.13
N VAL A 182 3.33 5.08 0.25
CA VAL A 182 2.08 4.71 -0.44
C VAL A 182 2.30 3.46 -1.27
N GLN A 183 1.44 2.46 -1.06
CA GLN A 183 1.49 1.21 -1.81
C GLN A 183 0.47 1.27 -2.95
N PHE A 184 0.95 1.05 -4.17
CA PHE A 184 0.10 0.84 -5.32
C PHE A 184 -0.49 -0.57 -5.26
N VAL A 185 -1.82 -0.66 -5.39
CA VAL A 185 -2.53 -1.94 -5.33
C VAL A 185 -2.92 -2.40 -6.72
N GLU A 186 -3.65 -1.57 -7.46
CA GLU A 186 -4.24 -1.96 -8.74
C GLU A 186 -4.47 -0.74 -9.63
N LEU A 187 -4.33 -0.93 -10.94
CA LEU A 187 -4.75 0.00 -11.97
C LEU A 187 -5.86 -0.68 -12.76
N ARG A 188 -7.06 -0.12 -12.72
CA ARG A 188 -8.21 -0.64 -13.46
C ARG A 188 -8.57 0.33 -14.58
N GLU A 189 -8.70 -0.18 -15.79
CA GLU A 189 -9.26 0.59 -16.90
C GLU A 189 -10.78 0.60 -16.77
N VAL A 190 -11.38 1.79 -16.89
CA VAL A 190 -12.84 1.94 -16.83
C VAL A 190 -13.40 1.65 -18.23
N PRO A 191 -14.29 0.65 -18.39
CA PRO A 191 -14.84 0.32 -19.70
C PRO A 191 -15.51 1.54 -20.36
N ASN A 192 -15.23 1.75 -21.65
CA ASN A 192 -15.74 2.86 -22.45
C ASN A 192 -15.29 4.26 -21.99
N SER A 193 -14.17 4.35 -21.26
CA SER A 193 -13.56 5.61 -20.86
C SER A 193 -12.05 5.57 -21.10
N ASP A 194 -11.46 6.73 -21.37
CA ASP A 194 -9.98 6.90 -21.39
C ASP A 194 -9.42 7.12 -19.97
N VAL A 195 -10.29 7.04 -18.96
CA VAL A 195 -9.93 7.21 -17.55
C VAL A 195 -9.49 5.88 -16.95
N ARG A 196 -8.40 5.92 -16.20
CA ARG A 196 -7.90 4.79 -15.40
C ARG A 196 -8.12 5.06 -13.92
N GLU A 197 -8.64 4.07 -13.21
CA GLU A 197 -8.77 4.07 -11.75
C GLU A 197 -7.49 3.52 -11.12
N VAL A 198 -6.92 4.25 -10.17
CA VAL A 198 -5.73 3.84 -9.41
C VAL A 198 -6.15 3.57 -7.97
N TYR A 199 -5.91 2.35 -7.50
CA TYR A 199 -6.14 1.96 -6.12
C TYR A 199 -4.82 2.09 -5.34
N LEU A 200 -4.83 3.00 -4.36
CA LEU A 200 -3.68 3.29 -3.51
C LEU A 200 -4.04 2.96 -2.06
N VAL A 201 -3.09 2.39 -1.33
CA VAL A 201 -3.20 2.21 0.12
C VAL A 201 -2.20 3.13 0.79
N ARG A 202 -2.72 4.05 1.61
CA ARG A 202 -1.93 4.91 2.50
C ARG A 202 -1.97 4.30 3.89
N GLN A 203 -0.81 4.10 4.49
CA GLN A 203 -0.70 3.53 5.83
C GLN A 203 -0.08 4.56 6.78
N THR A 204 -0.71 4.75 7.93
CA THR A 204 -0.18 5.59 9.01
C THR A 204 0.32 4.72 10.14
N LEU A 205 1.50 5.04 10.66
CA LEU A 205 2.02 4.42 11.86
C LEU A 205 1.62 5.28 13.06
N GLU A 206 0.86 4.68 13.97
CA GLU A 206 0.33 5.37 15.15
C GLU A 206 0.83 4.75 16.45
N ARG A 207 1.08 5.63 17.42
CA ARG A 207 1.39 5.31 18.80
C ARG A 207 0.11 5.37 19.62
N VAL A 208 -0.37 4.22 20.04
CA VAL A 208 -1.46 4.11 21.01
C VAL A 208 -0.86 3.67 22.35
N PRO A 209 -0.88 4.52 23.39
CA PRO A 209 -0.49 4.08 24.73
C PRO A 209 -1.52 3.04 25.19
N ALA A 210 -1.10 1.79 25.32
CA ALA A 210 -1.93 0.71 25.83
C ALA A 210 -1.49 0.38 27.26
N THR A 211 -2.37 0.62 28.24
CA THR A 211 -2.14 0.22 29.63
C THR A 211 -2.12 -1.29 29.80
N GLU A 212 -2.87 -2.00 28.96
CA GLU A 212 -2.92 -3.46 28.93
C GLU A 212 -2.93 -3.93 27.49
N ILE A 213 -1.90 -4.66 27.10
CA ILE A 213 -1.84 -5.33 25.80
C ILE A 213 -2.26 -6.78 26.02
N TRP A 214 -3.38 -7.14 25.41
CA TRP A 214 -3.85 -8.51 25.35
C TRP A 214 -3.37 -9.09 24.03
N VAL A 215 -2.49 -10.09 24.10
CA VAL A 215 -2.08 -10.85 22.93
C VAL A 215 -2.89 -12.14 22.93
N PRO A 216 -3.47 -12.54 21.78
CA PRO A 216 -4.08 -13.84 21.67
C PRO A 216 -3.00 -14.92 21.88
N ASP A 217 -3.07 -15.60 23.01
CA ASP A 217 -2.32 -16.84 23.25
C ASP A 217 -3.16 -17.98 22.70
N LEU A 218 -2.56 -18.79 21.83
CA LEU A 218 -3.24 -19.91 21.23
C LEU A 218 -3.05 -21.12 22.15
N ARG A 219 -4.14 -21.51 22.85
CA ARG A 219 -4.15 -22.66 23.74
C ARG A 219 -4.94 -23.81 23.16
N ILE A 220 -4.52 -25.03 23.50
CA ILE A 220 -5.22 -26.26 23.15
C ILE A 220 -6.01 -26.68 24.40
N ASP A 221 -7.31 -26.87 24.26
CA ASP A 221 -8.14 -27.40 25.36
C ASP A 221 -7.97 -28.92 25.54
N ASP A 222 -8.62 -29.48 26.56
CA ASP A 222 -8.56 -30.92 26.84
C ASP A 222 -9.18 -31.79 25.73
N ALA A 223 -9.95 -31.18 24.81
CA ALA A 223 -10.54 -31.83 23.64
C ALA A 223 -9.66 -31.70 22.38
N GLY A 224 -8.51 -31.02 22.45
CA GLY A 224 -7.60 -30.82 21.33
C GLY A 224 -7.95 -29.64 20.42
N ASN A 225 -8.92 -28.80 20.78
CA ASN A 225 -9.31 -27.63 19.98
C ASN A 225 -8.44 -26.42 20.31
N LEU A 226 -8.04 -25.70 19.26
CA LEU A 226 -7.34 -24.43 19.39
C LEU A 226 -8.34 -23.32 19.74
N HIS A 227 -8.10 -22.61 20.84
CA HIS A 227 -8.87 -21.42 21.20
C HIS A 227 -7.91 -20.27 21.57
N SER A 228 -8.25 -19.06 21.13
CA SER A 228 -7.51 -17.86 21.51
C SER A 228 -7.92 -17.44 22.91
N VAL A 229 -6.99 -17.50 23.86
CA VAL A 229 -7.19 -16.93 25.19
C VAL A 229 -6.49 -15.57 25.21
N PRO A 230 -7.20 -14.48 25.55
CA PRO A 230 -6.53 -13.21 25.75
C PRO A 230 -5.58 -13.35 26.94
N VAL A 231 -4.28 -13.28 26.68
CA VAL A 231 -3.26 -13.28 27.73
C VAL A 231 -2.72 -11.86 27.85
N ARG A 232 -2.76 -11.35 29.07
CA ARG A 232 -2.15 -10.07 29.41
C ARG A 232 -0.64 -10.22 29.26
N LEU A 233 -0.03 -9.44 28.35
CA LEU A 233 1.42 -9.29 28.31
C LEU A 233 1.85 -8.72 29.66
N ARG A 234 2.45 -9.56 30.52
CA ARG A 234 3.10 -9.09 31.73
C ARG A 234 4.39 -8.37 31.33
N GLU A 235 4.61 -7.19 31.87
CA GLU A 235 5.80 -6.33 31.67
C GLU A 235 7.16 -6.98 32.01
N GLY A 236 7.19 -8.25 32.44
CA GLY A 236 8.42 -8.95 32.86
C GLY A 236 9.11 -9.83 31.82
N ALA A 237 8.60 -9.96 30.59
CA ALA A 237 9.21 -10.87 29.60
C ALA A 237 10.51 -10.33 28.95
N GLN A 238 10.90 -9.08 29.22
CA GLN A 238 12.14 -8.50 28.68
C GLN A 238 13.42 -8.96 29.40
N GLU A 239 13.33 -9.65 30.55
CA GLU A 239 14.53 -10.06 31.32
C GLU A 239 15.12 -11.43 30.92
N MET A 240 14.50 -12.18 29.99
CA MET A 240 14.99 -13.52 29.58
C MET A 240 15.59 -13.59 28.16
N ALA A 241 15.78 -12.46 27.48
CA ALA A 241 16.29 -12.42 26.10
C ALA A 241 17.68 -11.76 25.94
N LEU A 242 18.42 -11.56 27.03
CA LEU A 242 19.82 -11.09 27.03
C LEU A 242 20.77 -12.14 27.63
#